data_AF-A0A0N0H2F1-F1
#
_entry.id   AF-A0A0N0H2F1-F1
#
_cell.length_a   1.000
_cell.length_b   1.000
_cell.length_c   1.000
_cell.angle_alpha   90.00
_cell.angle_beta   90.00
_cell.angle_gamma   90.00
#
_symmetry.space_group_name_H-M   'P 1'
#
loop_
_entity.id
_entity.type
_entity.pdbx_description
1 polymer ?
#
loop_
_entity_poly.entity_id
_entity_poly.type
_entity_poly.pdbx_seq_one_letter_code
_entity_poly.pdbx_strand_id
1 'polypeptide(L)'
;MRRNDGIIASGGSGVVGNAVASGKNAQAEVHYGEPAQGDGGRQPSPQEIGDLLSRLIDELGRSDHPDRGDLIEAAEDAREEVTAEAPRRGKLKLFAKGLVEAVPGFTALASLAVTIEEAIRGM
;
A
#
# COMPACT_ATOMS: atom_id res chain seq x y z
N MET A 1 4.39 -23.99 -30.78
CA MET A 1 4.47 -23.12 -29.59
C MET A 1 3.10 -22.46 -29.44
N ARG A 2 2.33 -22.84 -28.41
CA ARG A 2 0.97 -22.34 -28.16
C ARG A 2 1.06 -20.93 -27.58
N ARG A 3 0.48 -19.93 -28.27
CA ARG A 3 0.23 -18.60 -27.71
C ARG A 3 -0.99 -18.74 -26.78
N ASN A 4 -0.87 -18.21 -25.57
CA ASN A 4 -1.97 -18.17 -24.63
C ASN A 4 -2.72 -16.85 -24.89
N ASP A 5 -3.97 -16.96 -25.33
CA ASP A 5 -4.83 -15.81 -25.59
C ASP A 5 -5.38 -15.31 -24.25
N GLY A 6 -4.89 -14.14 -23.81
CA GLY A 6 -5.34 -13.50 -22.59
C GLY A 6 -6.81 -13.10 -22.70
N ILE A 7 -7.61 -13.50 -21.72
CA ILE A 7 -9.01 -13.06 -21.58
C ILE A 7 -9.00 -11.58 -21.20
N ILE A 8 -9.61 -10.72 -22.03
CA ILE A 8 -9.84 -9.31 -21.73
C ILE A 8 -11.28 -9.17 -21.27
N ALA A 9 -11.47 -8.85 -19.98
CA ALA A 9 -12.78 -8.47 -19.44
C ALA A 9 -12.75 -6.96 -19.14
N SER A 10 -13.42 -6.18 -19.99
CA SER A 10 -13.62 -4.75 -19.78
C SER A 10 -14.97 -4.56 -19.07
N GLY A 11 -14.95 -4.12 -17.82
CA GLY A 11 -16.17 -3.83 -17.06
C GLY A 11 -15.86 -3.02 -15.81
N GLY A 12 -16.40 -1.80 -15.74
CA GLY A 12 -16.30 -0.94 -14.56
C GLY A 12 -17.11 -1.51 -13.39
N SER A 13 -16.52 -1.35 -12.19
CA SER A 13 -17.10 -1.63 -10.86
C SER A 13 -17.03 -3.09 -10.37
N GLY A 14 -16.08 -3.34 -9.45
CA GLY A 14 -16.17 -4.35 -8.38
C GLY A 14 -16.13 -5.83 -8.79
N VAL A 15 -14.93 -6.39 -8.99
CA VAL A 15 -14.74 -7.84 -9.05
C VAL A 15 -13.94 -8.30 -7.83
N VAL A 16 -14.58 -9.04 -6.92
CA VAL A 16 -13.91 -9.80 -5.86
C VAL A 16 -13.77 -11.23 -6.37
N GLY A 17 -12.57 -11.60 -6.82
CA GLY A 17 -12.26 -12.95 -7.32
C GLY A 17 -11.27 -13.66 -6.42
N ASN A 18 -11.68 -14.75 -5.78
CA ASN A 18 -10.79 -15.58 -4.97
C ASN A 18 -10.08 -16.59 -5.88
N ALA A 19 -8.79 -16.38 -6.15
CA ALA A 19 -8.00 -17.28 -6.99
C ALA A 19 -7.22 -18.27 -6.11
N VAL A 20 -7.61 -19.55 -6.13
CA VAL A 20 -6.86 -20.64 -5.48
C VAL A 20 -6.14 -21.44 -6.56
N ALA A 21 -4.81 -21.37 -6.59
CA ALA A 21 -3.98 -22.19 -7.45
C ALA A 21 -3.41 -23.38 -6.67
N SER A 22 -3.83 -24.61 -6.99
CA SER A 22 -3.27 -25.84 -6.42
C SER A 22 -2.38 -26.55 -7.43
N GLY A 23 -1.07 -26.50 -7.19
CA GLY A 23 -0.04 -27.17 -7.97
C GLY A 23 1.36 -26.84 -7.45
N LYS A 24 2.24 -27.84 -7.36
CA LYS A 24 3.64 -27.68 -6.90
C LYS A 24 4.39 -26.84 -7.94
N ASN A 25 4.53 -25.53 -7.68
CA ASN A 25 5.04 -24.43 -8.55
C ASN A 25 3.98 -23.47 -9.15
N ALA A 26 2.76 -23.41 -8.62
CA ALA A 26 1.80 -22.38 -9.02
C ALA A 26 2.01 -21.07 -8.22
N GLN A 27 2.43 -20.00 -8.89
CA GLN A 27 2.35 -18.64 -8.35
C GLN A 27 1.00 -18.04 -8.75
N ALA A 28 0.18 -17.70 -7.75
CA ALA A 28 -1.05 -16.94 -7.95
C ALA A 28 -0.71 -15.45 -7.83
N GLU A 29 -0.63 -14.76 -8.96
CA GLU A 29 -0.48 -13.31 -9.01
C GLU A 29 -1.88 -12.70 -8.90
N VAL A 30 -2.22 -12.20 -7.72
CA VAL A 30 -3.49 -11.52 -7.49
C VAL A 30 -3.30 -10.05 -7.86
N HIS A 31 -3.69 -9.71 -9.09
CA HIS A 31 -3.77 -8.32 -9.55
C HIS A 31 -5.03 -7.68 -8.95
N TYR A 32 -4.88 -7.10 -7.76
CA TYR A 32 -5.79 -6.05 -7.31
C TYR A 32 -5.55 -4.83 -8.20
N GLY A 33 -6.62 -4.21 -8.71
CA GLY A 33 -6.57 -3.17 -9.74
C GLY A 33 -5.44 -2.15 -9.56
N GLU A 34 -4.64 -2.01 -10.63
CA GLU A 34 -3.52 -1.09 -10.86
C GLU A 34 -2.95 -0.32 -9.65
N PRO A 35 -1.65 -0.52 -9.40
CA PRO A 35 -0.67 0.48 -9.81
C PRO A 35 0.06 -0.03 -11.04
N ALA A 36 0.31 0.86 -12.01
CA ALA A 36 0.99 0.56 -13.25
C ALA A 36 2.22 -0.34 -13.04
N GLN A 37 2.32 -1.41 -13.84
CA GLN A 37 3.43 -2.34 -13.85
C GLN A 37 4.76 -1.61 -14.09
N GLY A 38 5.69 -1.78 -13.15
CA GLY A 38 7.13 -1.80 -13.36
C GLY A 38 7.74 -0.54 -13.98
N ASP A 39 8.22 0.37 -13.12
CA ASP A 39 9.35 1.22 -13.50
C ASP A 39 10.52 0.88 -12.57
N GLY A 40 11.56 0.27 -13.14
CA GLY A 40 12.75 -0.12 -12.40
C GLY A 40 13.34 1.06 -11.64
N GLY A 41 13.31 1.00 -10.31
CA GLY A 41 14.01 1.96 -9.46
C GLY A 41 13.44 3.38 -9.43
N ARG A 42 12.18 3.60 -9.86
CA ARG A 42 11.56 4.93 -9.74
C ARG A 42 11.21 5.23 -8.28
N GLN A 43 11.78 6.29 -7.75
CA GLN A 43 11.44 6.81 -6.42
C GLN A 43 10.03 7.40 -6.45
N PRO A 44 9.13 7.01 -5.53
CA PRO A 44 7.78 7.57 -5.45
C PRO A 44 7.84 9.05 -5.08
N SER A 45 6.97 9.82 -5.73
CA SER A 45 6.83 11.25 -5.47
C SER A 45 6.18 11.50 -4.09
N PRO A 46 6.40 12.67 -3.48
CA PRO A 46 5.75 13.06 -2.23
C PRO A 46 4.21 12.94 -2.28
N GLN A 47 3.62 13.21 -3.45
CA GLN A 47 2.18 13.12 -3.66
C GLN A 47 1.69 11.66 -3.65
N GLU A 48 2.41 10.75 -4.30
CA GLU A 48 2.10 9.31 -4.25
C GLU A 48 2.18 8.75 -2.83
N ILE A 49 3.15 9.21 -2.02
CA ILE A 49 3.24 8.84 -0.61
C ILE A 49 2.05 9.41 0.18
N GLY A 50 1.65 10.66 -0.11
CA GLY A 50 0.44 11.27 0.47
C GLY A 50 -0.85 10.50 0.16
N ASP A 51 -0.96 9.97 -1.06
CA ASP A 51 -2.09 9.13 -1.46
C ASP A 51 -2.10 7.80 -0.73
N LEU A 52 -0.94 7.16 -0.56
CA LEU A 52 -0.80 5.94 0.24
C LEU A 52 -1.20 6.16 1.70
N LEU A 53 -0.79 7.28 2.29
CA LEU A 53 -1.17 7.67 3.65
C LEU A 53 -2.68 7.93 3.77
N SER A 54 -3.29 8.53 2.76
CA SER A 54 -4.75 8.73 2.72
C SER A 54 -5.50 7.39 2.66
N ARG A 55 -5.02 6.43 1.86
CA ARG A 55 -5.57 5.07 1.83
C ARG A 55 -5.41 4.34 3.17
N LEU A 56 -4.28 4.53 3.86
CA LEU A 56 -4.04 3.99 5.20
C LEU A 56 -5.06 4.53 6.20
N ILE A 57 -5.33 5.85 6.18
CA ILE A 57 -6.33 6.48 7.06
C ILE A 57 -7.72 5.91 6.81
N ASP A 58 -8.12 5.78 5.53
CA ASP A 58 -9.40 5.20 5.15
C ASP A 58 -9.54 3.75 5.64
N GLU A 59 -8.49 2.94 5.51
CA GLU A 59 -8.49 1.55 5.95
C GLU A 59 -8.51 1.44 7.48
N LEU A 60 -7.72 2.26 8.18
CA LEU A 60 -7.75 2.35 9.65
C LEU A 60 -9.13 2.73 10.16
N GLY A 61 -9.81 3.68 9.50
CA GLY A 61 -11.15 4.13 9.85
C GLY A 61 -12.23 3.05 9.68
N ARG A 62 -11.98 2.05 8.83
CA ARG A 62 -12.85 0.87 8.64
C ARG A 62 -12.44 -0.34 9.47
N SER A 63 -11.26 -0.30 10.09
CA SER A 63 -10.71 -1.40 10.86
C SER A 63 -11.16 -1.37 12.33
N ASP A 64 -11.17 -2.53 12.96
CA ASP A 64 -11.36 -2.68 14.41
C ASP A 64 -10.03 -2.55 15.19
N HIS A 65 -9.00 -1.91 14.60
CA HIS A 65 -7.70 -1.77 15.25
C HIS A 65 -7.85 -1.01 16.58
N PRO A 66 -7.29 -1.55 17.69
CA PRO A 66 -7.45 -0.95 19.03
C PRO A 66 -6.91 0.49 19.04
N ASP A 67 -5.77 0.70 18.41
CA ASP A 67 -5.08 2.00 18.35
C ASP A 67 -5.40 2.80 17.07
N ARG A 68 -6.54 2.53 16.41
CA ARG A 68 -6.85 3.18 15.11
C ARG A 68 -6.84 4.71 15.18
N GLY A 69 -7.24 5.30 16.32
CA GLY A 69 -7.26 6.75 16.50
C GLY A 69 -5.86 7.34 16.43
N ASP A 70 -4.96 6.81 17.25
CA ASP A 70 -3.56 7.22 17.31
C ASP A 70 -2.84 6.99 15.98
N LEU A 71 -3.14 5.88 15.30
CA LEU A 71 -2.56 5.58 13.99
C LEU A 71 -3.09 6.50 12.88
N ILE A 72 -4.37 6.88 12.91
CA ILE A 72 -4.93 7.87 11.98
C ILE A 72 -4.26 9.22 12.20
N GLU A 73 -4.17 9.69 13.44
CA GLU A 73 -3.50 10.96 13.77
C GLU A 73 -2.06 10.94 13.27
N ALA A 74 -1.30 9.88 13.57
CA ALA A 74 0.08 9.74 13.11
C ALA A 74 0.19 9.72 11.57
N ALA A 75 -0.77 9.11 10.87
CA ALA A 75 -0.80 9.05 9.42
C ALA A 75 -1.16 10.41 8.78
N GLU A 76 -2.05 11.18 9.41
CA GLU A 76 -2.36 12.57 9.00
C GLU A 76 -1.13 13.45 9.15
N ASP A 77 -0.45 13.34 10.30
CA ASP A 77 0.81 14.02 10.60
C ASP A 77 1.90 13.71 9.57
N ALA A 78 2.02 12.44 9.15
CA ALA A 78 2.96 12.01 8.13
C ALA A 78 2.58 12.55 6.74
N ARG A 79 1.28 12.67 6.44
CA ARG A 79 0.77 13.18 5.16
C ARG A 79 1.04 14.69 5.02
N GLU A 80 0.88 15.44 6.10
CA GLU A 80 1.28 16.84 6.14
C GLU A 80 2.80 16.99 6.01
N GLU A 81 3.57 16.15 6.72
CA GLU A 81 5.03 16.18 6.66
C GLU A 81 5.60 15.89 5.27
N VAL A 82 5.01 14.93 4.53
CA VAL A 82 5.52 14.56 3.21
C VAL A 82 5.26 15.64 2.16
N THR A 83 4.20 16.43 2.32
CA THR A 83 3.84 17.52 1.40
C THR A 83 4.41 18.88 1.81
N ALA A 84 5.10 18.95 2.94
CA ALA A 84 5.78 20.16 3.41
C ALA A 84 6.87 20.61 2.43
N GLU A 85 7.17 21.91 2.42
CA GLU A 85 8.26 22.48 1.59
C GLU A 85 9.63 21.88 1.93
N ALA A 86 9.82 21.45 3.19
CA ALA A 86 11.05 20.81 3.67
C ALA A 86 10.72 19.55 4.51
N PRO A 87 10.42 18.40 3.88
CA PRO A 87 10.04 17.18 4.57
C PRO A 87 11.16 16.63 5.47
N ARG A 88 10.85 16.39 6.73
CA ARG A 88 11.78 15.78 7.70
C ARG A 88 11.82 14.27 7.51
N ARG A 89 12.71 13.81 6.64
CA ARG A 89 12.92 12.38 6.34
C ARG A 89 13.11 11.51 7.59
N GLY A 90 13.77 12.03 8.63
CA GLY A 90 13.92 11.32 9.90
C GLY A 90 12.59 11.02 10.60
N LYS A 91 11.67 12.00 10.62
CA LYS A 91 10.32 11.84 11.19
C LYS A 91 9.54 10.79 10.38
N LEU A 92 9.55 10.91 9.06
CA LEU A 92 8.85 9.98 8.16
C LEU A 92 9.36 8.54 8.30
N LYS A 93 10.67 8.33 8.42
CA LYS A 93 11.26 6.99 8.62
C LYS A 93 10.87 6.38 9.97
N LEU A 94 10.84 7.18 11.04
CA LEU A 94 10.40 6.73 12.36
C LEU A 94 8.92 6.34 12.34
N PHE A 95 8.07 7.17 11.73
CA PHE A 95 6.66 6.87 11.51
C PHE A 95 6.47 5.56 10.76
N ALA A 96 7.13 5.40 9.61
CA ALA A 96 6.95 4.22 8.76
C ALA A 96 7.33 2.92 9.48
N LYS A 97 8.44 2.95 10.24
CA LYS A 97 8.85 1.81 11.05
C LYS A 97 7.83 1.49 12.14
N GLY A 98 7.37 2.51 12.88
CA GLY A 98 6.36 2.34 13.93
C GLY A 98 5.04 1.81 13.39
N LEU A 99 4.64 2.25 12.19
CA LEU A 99 3.44 1.79 11.52
C LEU A 99 3.51 0.28 11.21
N VAL A 100 4.61 -0.21 10.64
CA VAL A 100 4.80 -1.64 10.34
C VAL A 100 4.76 -2.49 11.62
N GLU A 101 5.31 -1.98 12.72
CA GLU A 101 5.29 -2.65 14.03
C GLU A 101 3.89 -2.63 14.68
N ALA A 102 3.06 -1.63 14.38
CA ALA A 102 1.77 -1.42 15.01
C ALA A 102 0.62 -2.21 14.39
N VAL A 103 0.70 -2.59 13.11
CA VAL A 103 -0.42 -3.26 12.40
C VAL A 103 -0.29 -4.78 12.15
N PRO A 104 0.53 -5.59 12.89
CA PRO A 104 0.56 -7.02 12.66
C PRO A 104 -0.80 -7.65 12.97
N GLY A 105 -1.24 -8.56 12.10
CA GLY A 105 -2.55 -9.22 12.21
C GLY A 105 -3.67 -8.55 11.40
N PHE A 106 -3.43 -7.36 10.84
CA PHE A 106 -4.35 -6.68 9.93
C PHE A 106 -3.77 -6.69 8.52
N THR A 107 -4.01 -7.76 7.75
CA THR A 107 -3.32 -8.01 6.47
C THR A 107 -3.34 -6.82 5.50
N ALA A 108 -4.49 -6.14 5.34
CA ALA A 108 -4.61 -4.97 4.47
C ALA A 108 -3.74 -3.80 4.96
N LEU A 109 -3.77 -3.51 6.27
CA LEU A 109 -2.95 -2.46 6.89
C LEU A 109 -1.46 -2.79 6.83
N ALA A 110 -1.08 -4.04 7.07
CA ALA A 110 0.30 -4.50 7.01
C ALA A 110 0.90 -4.37 5.60
N SER A 111 0.14 -4.74 4.57
CA SER A 111 0.56 -4.54 3.18
C SER A 111 0.76 -3.07 2.85
N LEU A 112 -0.18 -2.20 3.23
CA LEU A 112 -0.06 -0.75 3.03
C LEU A 112 1.13 -0.15 3.79
N ALA A 113 1.33 -0.58 5.04
CA ALA A 113 2.43 -0.12 5.88
C ALA A 113 3.80 -0.41 5.26
N VAL A 114 4.00 -1.61 4.72
CA VAL A 114 5.25 -1.99 4.04
C VAL A 114 5.46 -1.15 2.78
N THR A 115 4.40 -0.96 1.96
CA THR A 115 4.50 -0.10 0.76
C THR A 115 4.88 1.35 1.12
N ILE A 116 4.29 1.90 2.18
CA ILE A 116 4.62 3.24 2.69
C ILE A 116 6.07 3.29 3.19
N GLU A 117 6.53 2.27 3.90
CA GLU A 117 7.91 2.19 4.40
C GLU A 117 8.92 2.16 3.26
N GLU A 118 8.69 1.34 2.24
CA GLU A 118 9.54 1.27 1.05
C GLU A 118 9.56 2.61 0.30
N ALA A 119 8.40 3.24 0.17
CA ALA A 119 8.27 4.53 -0.49
C ALA A 119 9.04 5.64 0.24
N ILE A 120 8.90 5.73 1.57
CA ILE A 120 9.62 6.70 2.41
C ILE A 120 11.13 6.40 2.45
N ARG A 121 11.52 5.12 2.45
CA ARG A 121 12.94 4.73 2.37
C ARG A 121 13.56 5.15 1.03
N GLY A 122 12.75 5.17 -0.02
CA GLY A 122 13.11 5.62 -1.36
C GLY A 122 13.24 7.14 -1.52
N MET A 123 12.85 7.97 -0.56
CA MET A 123 13.00 9.45 -0.64
C MET A 123 14.43 9.93 -0.41
#